data_AF-A0A2M7X6H3-F1
#
_entry.id   AF-A0A2M7X6H3-F1
#
_cell.length_a   1.000
_cell.length_b   1.000
_cell.length_c   1.000
_cell.angle_alpha   90.00
_cell.angle_beta   90.00
_cell.angle_gamma   90.00
#
_symmetry.space_group_name_H-M   'P 1'
#
loop_
_entity.id
_entity.type
_entity.pdbx_description
1 polymer ?
#
loop_
_entity_poly.entity_id
_entity_poly.type
_entity_poly.pdbx_seq_one_letter_code
_entity_poly.pdbx_strand_id
1 'polypeptide(L)'
;ARRFVWSLTVPLVQSPWNLRVFGGDCTLTPARIVVEDEAGDARVRLRPQDIEHPLAGVDYDALMLEPGDGAVTKASLLARQSLNPAIPRHRYSFFRVEGEMFLCERHDQLSTNITFQDNLLNYLLTRDLNP
;
A
#
# COMPACT_ATOMS: atom_id res chain seq x y z
N ALA A 1 -4.47 14.37 19.51
CA ALA A 1 -4.91 13.16 18.78
C ALA A 1 -6.36 13.21 18.27
N ARG A 2 -7.39 13.47 19.10
CA ARG A 2 -8.82 13.41 18.71
C ARG A 2 -9.18 14.17 17.42
N ARG A 3 -8.72 15.42 17.24
CA ARG A 3 -9.02 16.22 16.05
C ARG A 3 -8.42 15.64 14.76
N PHE A 4 -7.25 15.00 14.85
CA PHE A 4 -6.59 14.34 13.71
C PHE A 4 -7.34 13.06 13.29
N VAL A 5 -7.72 12.21 14.25
CA VAL A 5 -8.52 11.01 13.95
C VAL A 5 -9.87 11.39 13.35
N TRP A 6 -10.50 12.46 13.84
CA TRP A 6 -11.74 12.98 13.26
C TRP A 6 -11.56 13.51 11.83
N SER A 7 -10.43 14.17 11.51
CA SER A 7 -10.20 14.61 10.12
C SER A 7 -10.08 13.44 9.14
N LEU A 8 -9.70 12.24 9.61
CA LEU A 8 -9.65 11.03 8.78
C LEU A 8 -11.04 10.43 8.50
N THR A 9 -12.09 10.84 9.22
CA THR A 9 -13.46 10.31 9.04
C THR A 9 -14.37 11.24 8.22
N VAL A 10 -13.92 12.46 7.93
CA VAL A 10 -14.67 13.40 7.09
C VAL A 10 -14.41 13.07 5.62
N PRO A 11 -15.43 12.73 4.82
CA PRO A 11 -15.24 12.40 3.41
C PRO A 11 -14.76 13.63 2.63
N LEU A 12 -13.71 13.46 1.84
CA LEU A 12 -13.27 14.46 0.87
C LEU A 12 -14.18 14.36 -0.37
N VAL A 13 -15.26 15.13 -0.38
CA VAL A 13 -16.31 15.08 -1.44
C VAL A 13 -15.72 15.42 -2.81
N GLN A 14 -14.82 16.40 -2.87
CA GLN A 14 -14.00 16.72 -4.03
C GLN A 14 -12.60 17.09 -3.56
N SER A 15 -11.58 16.53 -4.20
CA SER A 15 -10.20 16.97 -4.01
C SER A 15 -10.00 18.24 -4.86
N PRO A 16 -9.59 19.37 -4.28
CA PRO A 16 -9.18 20.55 -5.05
C PRO A 16 -7.82 20.34 -5.73
N TRP A 17 -7.19 19.18 -5.53
CA TRP A 17 -5.87 18.84 -6.04
C TRP A 17 -5.91 17.58 -6.89
N ASN A 18 -5.07 17.59 -7.91
CA ASN A 18 -4.81 16.45 -8.78
C ASN A 18 -3.80 15.52 -8.11
N LEU A 19 -4.28 14.37 -7.65
CA LEU A 19 -3.46 13.37 -6.98
C LEU A 19 -2.83 12.42 -8.00
N ARG A 20 -1.50 12.33 -7.97
CA ARG A 20 -0.75 11.26 -8.64
C ARG A 20 -0.06 10.39 -7.61
N VAL A 21 0.03 9.11 -7.93
CA VAL A 21 0.56 8.10 -7.01
C VAL A 21 1.80 7.47 -7.64
N PHE A 22 2.85 7.36 -6.83
CA PHE A 22 4.09 6.68 -7.19
C PHE A 22 4.40 5.66 -6.10
N GLY A 23 4.83 4.46 -6.48
CA GLY A 23 5.20 3.45 -5.50
C GLY A 23 5.88 2.23 -6.07
N GLY A 24 6.28 1.34 -5.17
CA GLY A 24 6.78 0.01 -5.53
C GLY A 24 5.70 -1.06 -5.47
N ASP A 25 5.78 -2.07 -6.34
CA ASP A 25 4.88 -3.23 -6.29
C ASP A 25 5.55 -4.59 -6.53
N CYS A 26 6.87 -4.66 -6.70
CA CYS A 26 7.57 -5.90 -7.01
C CYS A 26 8.14 -6.62 -5.79
N THR A 27 8.05 -6.04 -4.59
CA THR A 27 8.53 -6.66 -3.34
C THR A 27 7.36 -7.23 -2.56
N LEU A 28 7.44 -8.52 -2.22
CA LEU A 28 6.46 -9.14 -1.31
C LEU A 28 6.49 -8.44 0.04
N THR A 29 5.34 -7.87 0.40
CA THR A 29 5.19 -6.95 1.53
C THR A 29 4.21 -7.55 2.53
N PRO A 30 4.53 -7.57 3.84
CA PRO A 30 3.61 -8.02 4.87
C PRO A 30 2.28 -7.26 4.82
N ALA A 31 1.20 -8.01 4.63
CA ALA A 31 -0.17 -7.49 4.57
C ALA A 31 -1.03 -7.99 5.73
N ARG A 32 -0.66 -9.14 6.31
CA ARG A 32 -1.34 -9.77 7.45
C ARG A 32 -0.31 -10.34 8.41
N ILE A 33 -0.69 -10.40 9.68
CA ILE A 33 0.10 -11.02 10.74
C ILE A 33 -0.52 -12.36 11.11
N VAL A 34 0.32 -13.31 11.51
CA VAL A 34 -0.11 -14.54 12.18
C VAL A 34 0.10 -14.35 13.67
N VAL A 35 -0.84 -14.84 14.47
CA VAL A 35 -0.71 -14.88 15.93
C VAL A 35 -0.68 -16.35 16.34
N GLU A 36 0.44 -16.79 16.90
CA GLU A 36 0.59 -18.11 17.49
C GLU A 36 0.31 -18.03 18.99
N ASP A 37 -0.36 -19.03 19.54
CA ASP A 37 -0.51 -19.22 20.98
C ASP A 37 0.54 -20.23 21.44
N GLU A 38 1.54 -19.75 22.16
CA GLU A 38 2.63 -20.56 22.69
C GLU A 38 2.53 -20.63 24.20
N ALA A 39 2.05 -21.77 24.70
CA ALA A 39 1.89 -22.03 26.14
C ALA A 39 1.06 -20.95 26.88
N GLY A 40 0.08 -20.34 26.20
CA GLY A 40 -0.78 -19.29 26.75
C GLY A 40 -0.30 -17.86 26.47
N ASP A 41 0.85 -17.68 25.81
CA ASP A 41 1.34 -16.38 25.37
C ASP A 41 1.10 -16.17 23.86
N ALA A 42 0.45 -15.06 23.51
CA ALA A 42 0.26 -14.67 22.11
C ALA A 42 1.56 -14.11 21.51
N ARG A 43 2.09 -14.77 20.48
CA ARG A 43 3.26 -14.33 19.70
C ARG A 43 2.85 -13.87 18.32
N VAL A 44 3.33 -12.69 17.91
CA VAL A 44 3.04 -12.10 16.60
C VAL A 44 4.15 -12.45 15.61
N ARG A 45 3.78 -13.00 14.46
CA ARG A 45 4.66 -13.30 13.32
C ARG A 45 4.35 -12.34 12.18
N LEU A 46 5.36 -11.59 11.76
CA LEU A 46 5.22 -10.58 10.72
C LEU A 46 5.53 -11.13 9.33
N ARG A 47 6.25 -12.25 9.23
CA ARG A 47 6.57 -12.92 7.98
C ARG A 47 6.37 -14.44 8.08
N PRO A 48 6.13 -15.12 6.95
CA PRO A 48 5.98 -16.58 6.91
C PRO A 48 7.14 -17.34 7.54
N GLN A 49 8.38 -16.90 7.31
CA GLN A 49 9.58 -17.54 7.89
C GLN A 49 9.71 -17.36 9.41
N ASP A 50 8.93 -16.47 10.02
CA ASP A 50 8.98 -16.23 11.47
C ASP A 50 8.09 -17.23 12.23
N ILE A 51 7.23 -17.99 11.54
CA ILE A 51 6.27 -18.94 12.11
C ILE A 51 6.99 -20.17 12.66
N GLU A 52 6.79 -20.47 13.95
CA GLU A 52 7.47 -21.59 14.61
C GLU A 52 6.77 -22.94 14.36
N HIS A 53 5.43 -22.92 14.24
CA HIS A 53 4.62 -24.12 14.08
C HIS A 53 3.69 -24.02 12.86
N PRO A 54 4.23 -24.00 11.63
CA PRO A 54 3.41 -23.90 10.42
C PRO A 54 2.52 -25.14 10.25
N LEU A 55 1.25 -24.90 9.91
CA LEU A 55 0.31 -25.98 9.62
C LEU A 55 0.56 -26.54 8.22
N ALA A 56 0.55 -27.87 8.11
CA ALA A 56 0.73 -28.56 6.83
C ALA A 56 -0.38 -28.18 5.83
N GLY A 57 0.01 -27.89 4.59
CA GLY A 57 -0.90 -27.53 3.49
C GLY A 57 -1.38 -26.08 3.48
N VAL A 58 -0.91 -25.23 4.40
CA VAL A 58 -1.21 -23.79 4.42
C VAL A 58 -0.13 -23.01 3.66
N ASP A 59 -0.55 -22.25 2.66
CA ASP A 59 0.32 -21.32 1.91
C ASP A 59 0.42 -19.98 2.64
N TYR A 60 1.37 -19.86 3.57
CA TYR A 60 1.56 -18.65 4.37
C TYR A 60 2.08 -17.48 3.54
N ASP A 61 2.85 -17.71 2.48
CA ASP A 61 3.29 -16.64 1.59
C ASP A 61 2.08 -15.96 0.92
N ALA A 62 1.16 -16.75 0.36
CA ALA A 62 -0.05 -16.22 -0.26
C ALA A 62 -1.02 -15.58 0.75
N LEU A 63 -1.03 -16.04 2.01
CA LEU A 63 -1.90 -15.47 3.05
C LEU A 63 -1.35 -14.16 3.63
N MET A 64 -0.05 -14.12 3.91
CA MET A 64 0.57 -13.04 4.68
C MET A 64 1.14 -11.92 3.82
N LEU A 65 1.53 -12.21 2.58
CA LEU A 65 2.25 -11.28 1.73
C LEU A 65 1.39 -10.80 0.56
N GLU A 66 1.55 -9.54 0.21
CA GLU A 66 0.94 -8.94 -0.98
C GLU A 66 2.00 -8.13 -1.76
N PRO A 67 1.77 -7.85 -3.06
CA PRO A 67 2.64 -6.96 -3.83
C PRO A 67 2.78 -5.57 -3.17
N GLY A 68 3.99 -5.02 -3.17
CA GLY A 68 4.31 -3.71 -2.58
C GLY A 68 5.79 -3.34 -2.72
N ASP A 69 6.28 -2.48 -1.84
CA ASP A 69 7.67 -1.98 -1.83
C ASP A 69 8.51 -2.52 -0.66
N GLY A 70 7.99 -3.52 0.06
CA GLY A 70 8.60 -4.12 1.25
C GLY A 70 8.15 -3.51 2.57
N ALA A 71 7.48 -2.35 2.55
CA ALA A 71 6.89 -1.71 3.73
C ALA A 71 5.40 -1.35 3.54
N VAL A 72 5.03 -0.89 2.35
CA VAL A 72 3.67 -0.47 1.96
C VAL A 72 3.16 -1.37 0.85
N THR A 73 1.98 -1.96 1.05
CA THR A 73 1.33 -2.77 0.00
C THR A 73 0.78 -1.90 -1.11
N LYS A 74 0.75 -2.42 -2.34
CA LYS A 74 0.12 -1.77 -3.50
C LYS A 74 -1.34 -1.41 -3.23
N ALA A 75 -2.06 -2.29 -2.52
CA ALA A 75 -3.44 -2.04 -2.14
C ALA A 75 -3.57 -0.81 -1.24
N SER A 76 -2.73 -0.70 -0.21
CA SER A 76 -2.68 0.45 0.70
C SER A 76 -2.39 1.75 -0.04
N LEU A 77 -1.37 1.75 -0.90
CA LEU A 77 -0.99 2.92 -1.68
C LEU A 77 -2.11 3.43 -2.59
N LEU A 78 -2.90 2.51 -3.16
CA LEU A 78 -4.05 2.84 -4.02
C LEU A 78 -5.34 3.16 -3.24
N ALA A 79 -5.29 3.19 -1.90
CA ALA A 79 -6.46 3.19 -1.02
C ALA A 79 -7.49 2.16 -1.45
N ARG A 80 -7.06 0.90 -1.53
CA ARG A 80 -7.92 -0.25 -1.80
C ARG A 80 -7.78 -1.27 -0.68
N GLN A 81 -8.89 -1.91 -0.34
CA GLN A 81 -8.88 -3.10 0.52
C GLN A 81 -8.49 -4.37 -0.24
N SER A 82 -8.62 -4.36 -1.58
CA SER A 82 -8.25 -5.47 -2.45
C SER A 82 -7.81 -4.96 -3.83
N LEU A 83 -6.86 -5.67 -4.43
CA LEU A 83 -6.43 -5.48 -5.81
C LEU A 83 -7.40 -6.11 -6.83
N ASN A 84 -8.37 -6.93 -6.38
CA ASN A 84 -9.39 -7.47 -7.28
C ASN A 84 -10.27 -6.33 -7.82
N PRO A 85 -10.30 -6.10 -9.15
CA PRO A 85 -11.07 -4.99 -9.74
C PRO A 85 -12.58 -5.18 -9.62
N ALA A 86 -13.07 -6.41 -9.43
CA ALA A 86 -14.48 -6.70 -9.22
C ALA A 86 -14.99 -6.31 -7.83
N ILE A 87 -14.08 -6.09 -6.86
CA ILE A 87 -14.46 -5.67 -5.51
C ILE A 87 -14.57 -4.14 -5.48
N PRO A 88 -15.77 -3.59 -5.16
CA PRO A 88 -15.96 -2.15 -5.10
C PRO A 88 -15.13 -1.54 -3.95
N ARG A 89 -14.63 -0.32 -4.16
CA ARG A 89 -13.88 0.40 -3.14
C ARG A 89 -14.81 0.81 -1.99
N HIS A 90 -14.29 0.79 -0.77
CA HIS A 90 -15.06 1.22 0.39
C HIS A 90 -15.28 2.75 0.34
N ARG A 91 -16.47 3.23 0.70
CA ARG A 91 -16.84 4.66 0.65
C ARG A 91 -15.94 5.61 1.47
N TYR A 92 -15.16 5.07 2.41
CA TYR A 92 -14.23 5.82 3.27
C TYR A 92 -12.75 5.56 2.93
N SER A 93 -12.47 4.65 1.99
CA SER A 93 -11.11 4.32 1.54
C SER A 93 -11.09 4.55 0.03
N PHE A 94 -11.25 5.81 -0.34
CA PHE A 94 -11.29 6.22 -1.74
C PHE A 94 -10.77 7.65 -1.88
N PHE A 95 -9.80 7.83 -2.77
CA PHE A 95 -9.51 9.10 -3.39
C PHE A 95 -9.40 8.89 -4.90
N ARG A 96 -9.76 9.90 -5.67
CA ARG A 96 -9.57 9.89 -7.12
C ARG A 96 -8.10 10.13 -7.41
N VAL A 97 -7.48 9.16 -8.09
CA VAL A 97 -6.12 9.25 -8.60
C VAL A 97 -6.22 9.61 -10.09
N GLU A 98 -5.45 10.59 -10.54
CA GLU A 98 -5.39 10.98 -11.95
C GLU A 98 -4.37 10.18 -12.76
N GLY A 99 -3.38 9.60 -12.07
CA GLY A 99 -2.46 8.65 -12.65
C GLY A 99 -1.62 7.97 -11.58
N GLU A 100 -1.27 6.73 -11.86
CA GLU A 100 -0.40 5.90 -11.05
C GLU A 100 0.83 5.45 -11.85
N MET A 101 1.96 5.36 -11.16
CA MET A 101 3.19 4.79 -11.69
C MET A 101 3.77 3.85 -10.65
N PHE A 102 4.09 2.62 -11.10
CA PHE A 102 4.74 1.62 -10.28
C PHE A 102 6.12 1.29 -10.84
N LEU A 103 7.08 1.14 -9.93
CA LEU A 103 8.44 0.72 -10.22
C LEU A 103 8.78 -0.50 -9.37
N CYS A 104 9.73 -1.33 -9.80
CA CYS A 104 10.25 -2.39 -8.95
C CYS A 104 11.27 -1.85 -7.92
N GLU A 105 10.86 -0.84 -7.16
CA GLU A 105 11.69 -0.21 -6.14
C GLU A 105 11.26 -0.62 -4.73
N ARG A 106 12.25 -0.63 -3.83
CA ARG A 106 12.01 -0.76 -2.40
C ARG A 106 11.59 0.58 -1.81
N HIS A 107 10.88 0.52 -0.67
CA HIS A 107 10.38 1.70 0.03
C HIS A 107 11.44 2.78 0.25
N ASP A 108 12.66 2.36 0.60
CA ASP A 108 13.79 3.23 0.93
C ASP A 108 14.57 3.73 -0.30
N GLN A 109 14.20 3.31 -1.51
CA GLN A 109 14.94 3.58 -2.75
C GLN A 109 14.10 4.30 -3.82
N LEU A 110 12.78 4.39 -3.65
CA LEU A 110 11.90 4.98 -4.68
C LEU A 110 12.31 6.41 -5.08
N SER A 111 12.67 7.25 -4.11
CA SER A 111 13.00 8.66 -4.35
C SER A 111 14.37 8.88 -5.02
N THR A 112 15.25 7.88 -5.00
CA THR A 112 16.57 7.91 -5.65
C THR A 112 16.54 7.30 -7.04
N ASN A 113 15.44 6.62 -7.42
CA ASN A 113 15.28 6.05 -8.75
C ASN A 113 15.11 7.16 -9.82
N ILE A 114 15.94 7.09 -10.87
CA ILE A 114 15.95 8.10 -11.93
C ILE A 114 14.64 8.15 -12.73
N THR A 115 13.99 7.01 -12.92
CA THR A 115 12.69 6.92 -13.62
C THR A 115 11.60 7.61 -12.79
N PHE A 116 11.61 7.43 -11.47
CA PHE A 116 10.71 8.16 -10.57
C PHE A 116 10.96 9.67 -10.66
N GLN A 117 12.22 10.10 -10.55
CA GLN A 117 12.59 11.52 -10.59
C GLN A 117 12.20 12.17 -11.92
N ASP A 118 12.44 11.50 -13.04
CA ASP A 118 12.10 11.98 -14.37
C ASP A 118 10.58 12.09 -14.58
N ASN A 119 9.81 11.08 -14.14
CA ASN A 119 8.35 11.15 -14.23
C ASN A 119 7.75 12.21 -13.30
N LEU A 120 8.33 12.40 -12.11
CA LEU A 120 7.94 13.48 -11.22
C LEU A 120 8.23 14.84 -11.86
N LEU A 121 9.42 15.03 -12.43
CA LEU A 121 9.79 16.27 -13.10
C LEU A 121 8.87 16.55 -14.30
N ASN A 122 8.60 15.54 -15.13
CA ASN A 122 7.65 15.64 -16.23
C ASN A 122 6.27 16.10 -15.75
N TYR A 123 5.75 15.54 -14.65
CA TYR A 123 4.48 16.01 -14.10
C TYR A 123 4.53 17.46 -13.60
N LEU A 124 5.61 17.85 -12.93
CA LEU A 124 5.75 19.21 -12.40
C LEU A 124 5.88 20.26 -13.51
N LEU A 125 6.56 19.93 -14.61
CA LEU A 125 6.79 20.83 -15.75
C LEU A 125 5.65 20.84 -16.77
N THR A 126 4.72 19.88 -16.74
CA THR A 126 3.55 19.83 -17.64
C THR A 126 2.26 20.39 -17.02
N ARG A 127 2.35 21.01 -15.85
CA ARG A 127 1.20 21.64 -15.16
C ARG A 127 0.49 22.71 -16.00
N ASP A 128 1.21 23.36 -16.89
CA ASP A 128 0.66 24.42 -17.75
C ASP A 128 -0.40 23.91 -18.76
N LEU A 129 -0.53 22.59 -18.94
CA LEU A 129 -1.44 21.96 -19.91
C LEU A 129 -2.83 21.59 -19.36
N ASN A 130 -3.06 21.74 -18.05
CA ASN A 130 -4.38 21.55 -17.42
C ASN A 130 -4.76 22.82 -16.62
N PRO A 131 -5.41 23.81 -17.25
CA PRO A 131 -5.86 25.04 -16.59
C PRO A 131 -7.01 24.83 -15.60
#